data_AF-A0A1Q3CLI2-F1
#
_entry.id   AF-A0A1Q3CLI2-F1
#
_cell.length_a   1.000
_cell.length_b   1.000
_cell.length_c   1.000
_cell.angle_alpha   90.00
_cell.angle_beta   90.00
_cell.angle_gamma   90.00
#
_symmetry.space_group_name_H-M   'P 1'
#
loop_
_entity.id
_entity.type
_entity.pdbx_description
1 polymer ?
#
loop_
_entity_poly.entity_id
_entity_poly.type
_entity_poly.pdbx_seq_one_letter_code
_entity_poly.pdbx_strand_id
1 'polypeptide(L)'
;FANIINALQALDKTYSNSEMVRKILRCLPKSWKPKVTAIEKGKNLTILSLEDLLGLMTHELSMQKKDDEEEKEKKKKIVALKSSLIKDSEDNDESEDKLEEIICFECNKPGHYKSDCPRLKKKDLLKKKKKAMIATWDDSDKSSSDEENEEVAQLALMALEEEEEEENDEVSYDELVLIVEKYSSIITSLKKKVKNLVNENEELKSINLAKKYNSNEIEVDLLENEVAYLEKENRNFKEEIDALKKTFSKFSNSSEKLENLLGMQRCVFDNAGLGFKEMNNVKLYQNFFAK
;
A
#
# COMPACT_ATOMS: atom_id res chain seq x y z
N PHE A 1 -2.72 -4.71 5.07
CA PHE A 1 -1.83 -5.69 4.41
C PHE A 1 -1.06 -6.54 5.43
N ALA A 2 -0.31 -5.95 6.37
CA ALA A 2 0.41 -6.69 7.43
C ALA A 2 -0.49 -7.66 8.25
N ASN A 3 -1.70 -7.22 8.65
CA ASN A 3 -2.65 -8.07 9.37
C ASN A 3 -3.07 -9.32 8.59
N ILE A 4 -3.16 -9.22 7.26
CA ILE A 4 -3.53 -10.34 6.37
C ILE A 4 -2.37 -11.32 6.28
N ILE A 5 -1.13 -10.83 6.16
CA ILE A 5 0.07 -11.67 6.11
C ILE A 5 0.26 -12.42 7.44
N ASN A 6 0.07 -11.74 8.57
CA ASN A 6 0.17 -12.37 9.89
C ASN A 6 -0.90 -13.45 10.10
N ALA A 7 -2.13 -13.21 9.64
CA ALA A 7 -3.20 -14.22 9.68
C ALA A 7 -2.91 -15.41 8.74
N LEU A 8 -2.32 -15.18 7.57
CA LEU A 8 -1.94 -16.23 6.63
C LEU A 8 -0.74 -17.05 7.14
N GLN A 9 0.20 -16.41 7.84
CA GLN A 9 1.32 -17.08 8.49
C GLN A 9 0.85 -17.97 9.65
N ALA A 10 -0.19 -17.58 10.37
CA ALA A 10 -0.85 -18.42 11.38
C ALA A 10 -1.59 -19.63 10.77
N LEU A 11 -1.82 -19.63 9.45
CA LEU A 11 -2.42 -20.73 8.68
C LEU A 11 -1.36 -21.51 7.88
N ASP A 12 -0.08 -21.43 8.29
CA ASP A 12 1.10 -22.02 7.62
C ASP A 12 1.34 -21.59 6.16
N LYS A 13 0.71 -20.48 5.73
CA LYS A 13 0.99 -19.87 4.42
C LYS A 13 1.96 -18.72 4.59
N THR A 14 3.25 -19.01 4.41
CA THR A 14 4.31 -18.00 4.37
C THR A 14 4.46 -17.43 2.95
N TYR A 15 4.74 -16.13 2.85
CA TYR A 15 5.04 -15.47 1.57
C TYR A 15 6.47 -14.95 1.62
N SER A 16 7.22 -15.15 0.54
CA SER A 16 8.51 -14.49 0.39
C SER A 16 8.31 -12.98 0.15
N ASN A 17 9.30 -12.17 0.54
CA ASN A 17 9.28 -10.72 0.30
C ASN A 17 9.01 -10.38 -1.19
N SER A 18 9.56 -11.17 -2.11
CA SER A 18 9.36 -10.97 -3.55
C SER A 18 7.91 -11.17 -4.01
N GLU A 19 7.21 -12.16 -3.44
CA GLU A 19 5.80 -12.43 -3.74
C GLU A 19 4.90 -11.36 -3.13
N MET A 20 5.27 -10.92 -1.94
CA MET A 20 4.58 -9.87 -1.22
C MET A 20 4.62 -8.55 -1.99
N VAL A 21 5.81 -8.16 -2.44
CA VAL A 21 6.03 -6.98 -3.30
C VAL A 21 5.23 -7.09 -4.61
N ARG A 22 5.26 -8.23 -5.31
CA ARG A 22 4.46 -8.43 -6.54
C ARG A 22 2.96 -8.30 -6.31
N LYS A 23 2.45 -8.83 -5.19
CA LYS A 23 1.03 -8.75 -4.85
C LYS A 23 0.63 -7.30 -4.57
N ILE A 24 1.45 -6.55 -3.84
CA ILE A 24 1.20 -5.12 -3.59
C ILE A 24 1.19 -4.32 -4.89
N LEU A 25 2.19 -4.51 -5.76
CA LEU A 25 2.29 -3.80 -7.04
C LEU A 25 1.06 -4.04 -7.93
N ARG A 26 0.47 -5.24 -7.92
CA ARG A 26 -0.76 -5.56 -8.67
C ARG A 26 -2.01 -4.88 -8.11
N CYS A 27 -2.03 -4.56 -6.82
CA CYS A 27 -3.17 -3.91 -6.18
C CYS A 27 -3.12 -2.38 -6.28
N LEU A 28 -2.07 -1.80 -6.87
CA LEU A 28 -1.95 -0.35 -7.03
C LEU A 28 -2.91 0.22 -8.10
N PRO A 29 -3.37 1.47 -7.94
CA PRO A 29 -4.24 2.14 -8.91
C PRO A 29 -3.61 2.25 -10.32
N LYS A 30 -4.44 2.44 -11.35
CA LYS A 30 -3.98 2.54 -12.75
C LYS A 30 -2.95 3.65 -12.99
N SER A 31 -2.98 4.73 -12.19
CA SER A 31 -1.98 5.82 -12.23
C SER A 31 -0.56 5.36 -11.92
N TRP A 32 -0.41 4.25 -11.19
CA TRP A 32 0.89 3.67 -10.84
C TRP A 32 1.47 2.75 -11.92
N LYS A 33 0.71 2.41 -12.98
CA LYS A 33 1.16 1.46 -14.01
C LYS A 33 2.55 1.77 -14.60
N PRO A 34 2.87 3.02 -15.02
CA PRO A 34 4.20 3.33 -15.56
C PRO A 34 5.32 3.09 -14.55
N LYS A 35 5.07 3.38 -13.27
CA LYS A 35 6.01 3.21 -12.15
C LYS A 35 6.19 1.73 -11.80
N VAL A 36 5.10 0.96 -11.78
CA VAL A 36 5.14 -0.50 -11.60
C VAL A 36 5.94 -1.16 -12.73
N THR A 37 5.73 -0.77 -13.99
CA THR A 37 6.48 -1.30 -15.13
C THR A 37 7.97 -0.94 -15.07
N ALA A 38 8.31 0.27 -14.61
CA ALA A 38 9.71 0.66 -14.41
C ALA A 38 10.38 -0.14 -13.28
N ILE A 39 9.65 -0.40 -12.18
CA ILE A 39 10.14 -1.23 -11.07
C ILE A 39 10.34 -2.68 -11.51
N GLU A 40 9.39 -3.26 -12.24
CA GLU A 40 9.46 -4.62 -12.76
C GLU A 40 10.58 -4.82 -13.80
N LYS A 41 10.87 -3.79 -14.62
CA LYS A 41 11.94 -3.85 -15.63
C LYS A 41 13.33 -3.46 -15.10
N GLY A 42 13.39 -2.58 -14.10
CA GLY A 42 14.64 -1.92 -13.69
C GLY A 42 15.29 -2.47 -12.41
N LYS A 43 14.57 -3.24 -11.59
CA LYS A 43 15.11 -3.80 -10.34
C LYS A 43 14.79 -5.28 -10.22
N ASN A 44 15.79 -6.07 -9.79
CA ASN A 44 15.54 -7.41 -9.30
C ASN A 44 14.59 -7.31 -8.10
N LEU A 45 13.39 -7.89 -8.21
CA LEU A 45 12.34 -7.88 -7.18
C LEU A 45 12.77 -8.52 -5.85
N THR A 46 13.94 -9.15 -5.81
CA THR A 46 14.60 -9.66 -4.62
C THR A 46 15.35 -8.59 -3.82
N ILE A 47 15.72 -7.46 -4.45
CA ILE A 47 16.49 -6.37 -3.85
C ILE A 47 15.58 -5.25 -3.32
N LEU A 48 14.36 -5.13 -3.85
CA LEU A 48 13.40 -4.12 -3.39
C LEU A 48 12.84 -4.54 -2.02
N SER A 49 13.28 -3.86 -0.96
CA SER A 49 12.70 -4.05 0.37
C SER A 49 11.25 -3.54 0.39
N LEU A 50 10.44 -4.09 1.29
CA LEU A 50 9.08 -3.63 1.49
C LEU A 50 9.07 -2.17 1.97
N GLU A 51 10.04 -1.83 2.82
CA GLU A 51 10.27 -0.48 3.34
C GLU A 51 10.50 0.54 2.22
N ASP A 52 11.29 0.19 1.19
CA ASP A 52 11.54 1.08 0.05
C ASP A 52 10.27 1.30 -0.78
N LEU A 53 9.45 0.25 -0.96
CA LEU A 53 8.19 0.34 -1.69
C LEU A 53 7.17 1.19 -0.93
N LEU A 54 7.08 1.01 0.40
CA LEU A 54 6.22 1.81 1.26
C LEU A 54 6.69 3.27 1.29
N GLY A 55 8.00 3.52 1.31
CA GLY A 55 8.59 4.86 1.23
C GLY A 55 8.29 5.58 -0.10
N LEU A 56 8.32 4.86 -1.22
CA LEU A 56 7.88 5.39 -2.51
C LEU A 56 6.39 5.74 -2.50
N MET A 57 5.56 4.88 -1.90
CA MET A 57 4.12 5.11 -1.80
C MET A 57 3.77 6.32 -0.93
N THR A 58 4.46 6.51 0.19
CA THR A 58 4.25 7.67 1.07
C THR A 58 4.75 8.97 0.45
N HIS A 59 5.91 8.95 -0.22
CA HIS A 59 6.41 10.11 -0.94
C HIS A 59 5.44 10.56 -2.04
N GLU A 60 4.93 9.61 -2.84
CA GLU A 60 3.95 9.91 -3.89
C GLU A 60 2.66 10.52 -3.31
N LEU A 61 2.10 9.92 -2.26
CA LEU A 61 0.91 10.45 -1.59
C LEU A 61 1.14 11.85 -1.00
N SER A 62 2.37 12.15 -0.57
CA SER A 62 2.72 13.48 -0.08
C SER A 62 2.84 14.51 -1.21
N MET A 63 3.32 14.11 -2.39
CA MET A 63 3.39 15.01 -3.55
C MET A 63 2.00 15.31 -4.10
N GLN A 64 1.14 14.29 -4.18
CA GLN A 64 -0.22 14.46 -4.68
C GLN A 64 -1.07 15.39 -3.80
N LYS A 65 -0.84 15.42 -2.48
CA LYS A 65 -1.46 16.39 -1.57
C LYS A 65 -1.01 17.82 -1.84
N LYS A 66 0.25 18.04 -2.19
CA LYS A 66 0.77 19.38 -2.53
C LYS A 66 0.15 19.88 -3.82
N ASP A 67 0.02 19.02 -4.83
CA ASP A 67 -0.63 19.35 -6.09
C ASP A 67 -2.13 19.70 -5.89
N ASP A 68 -2.85 18.94 -5.05
CA ASP A 68 -4.25 19.20 -4.71
C ASP A 68 -4.43 20.51 -3.92
N GLU A 69 -3.49 20.84 -3.02
CA GLU A 69 -3.49 22.10 -2.26
C GLU A 69 -3.19 23.30 -3.17
N GLU A 70 -2.20 23.17 -4.04
CA GLU A 70 -1.81 24.20 -5.00
C GLU A 70 -2.91 24.42 -6.06
N GLU A 71 -3.59 23.36 -6.51
CA GLU A 71 -4.73 23.47 -7.44
C GLU A 71 -5.96 24.09 -6.76
N LYS A 72 -6.22 23.78 -5.49
CA LYS A 72 -7.29 24.44 -4.69
C LYS A 72 -6.98 25.91 -4.46
N GLU A 73 -5.72 26.27 -4.26
CA GLU A 73 -5.30 27.66 -4.07
C GLU A 73 -5.37 28.45 -5.40
N LYS A 74 -4.97 27.84 -6.52
CA LYS A 74 -5.14 28.40 -7.88
C LYS A 74 -6.62 28.57 -8.24
N LYS A 75 -7.49 27.60 -7.94
CA LYS A 75 -8.95 27.71 -8.15
C LYS A 75 -9.58 28.83 -7.31
N LYS A 76 -9.15 29.02 -6.06
CA LYS A 76 -9.59 30.15 -5.21
C LYS A 76 -9.18 31.51 -5.78
N LYS A 77 -7.97 31.63 -6.34
CA LYS A 77 -7.48 32.87 -6.98
C LYS A 77 -8.22 33.19 -8.29
N ILE A 78 -8.60 32.18 -9.09
CA ILE A 78 -9.34 32.38 -10.35
C ILE A 78 -10.79 32.86 -10.11
N VAL A 79 -11.43 32.43 -9.02
CA VAL A 79 -12.81 32.86 -8.70
C VAL A 79 -12.87 34.33 -8.27
N ALA A 80 -11.80 34.88 -7.69
CA ALA A 80 -11.73 36.28 -7.28
C ALA A 80 -11.52 37.29 -8.44
N LEU A 81 -11.09 36.82 -9.62
CA LEU A 81 -10.73 37.68 -10.78
C LEU A 81 -11.77 37.66 -11.91
N LYS A 82 -12.97 37.11 -11.70
CA LYS A 82 -14.02 37.03 -12.72
C LYS A 82 -15.01 38.20 -12.74
N SER A 83 -14.63 39.37 -12.24
CA SER A 83 -15.31 40.63 -12.60
C SER A 83 -14.33 41.58 -13.29
N SER A 84 -14.74 42.03 -14.47
CA SER A 84 -14.14 43.06 -15.31
C SER A 84 -12.99 42.68 -16.27
N LEU A 85 -13.39 42.74 -17.55
CA LEU A 85 -12.68 43.26 -18.72
C LEU A 85 -12.00 42.27 -19.68
N ILE A 86 -12.72 42.10 -20.80
CA ILE A 86 -12.21 41.87 -22.15
C ILE A 86 -11.22 42.98 -22.51
N LYS A 87 -9.97 42.64 -22.84
CA LYS A 87 -9.19 43.17 -23.98
C LYS A 87 -7.79 42.53 -24.05
N ASP A 88 -7.39 42.29 -25.30
CA ASP A 88 -6.20 41.59 -25.78
C ASP A 88 -4.87 42.27 -25.40
N SER A 89 -3.79 41.48 -25.27
CA SER A 89 -2.45 41.79 -25.80
C SER A 89 -1.45 40.65 -25.53
N GLU A 90 -0.58 40.45 -26.50
CA GLU A 90 0.53 39.49 -26.56
C GLU A 90 1.73 39.92 -25.70
N ASP A 91 2.64 38.94 -25.53
CA ASP A 91 4.08 39.03 -25.25
C ASP A 91 4.65 38.99 -23.82
N ASN A 92 5.40 37.89 -23.64
CA ASN A 92 6.76 37.74 -23.09
C ASN A 92 7.07 37.79 -21.58
N ASP A 93 7.74 36.69 -21.22
CA ASP A 93 8.99 36.59 -20.47
C ASP A 93 9.01 36.28 -18.96
N GLU A 94 9.93 35.33 -18.72
CA GLU A 94 10.83 35.16 -17.59
C GLU A 94 10.45 34.26 -16.40
N SER A 95 11.23 33.17 -16.40
CA SER A 95 11.57 32.21 -15.35
C SER A 95 11.90 32.82 -14.00
N GLU A 96 11.37 32.21 -12.94
CA GLU A 96 11.94 32.33 -11.60
C GLU A 96 11.82 30.99 -10.84
N ASP A 97 12.67 30.03 -11.24
CA ASP A 97 12.90 28.81 -10.46
C ASP A 97 13.60 29.20 -9.14
N LYS A 98 12.83 29.24 -8.06
CA LYS A 98 13.36 29.27 -6.69
C LYS A 98 14.01 27.92 -6.40
N LEU A 99 15.28 27.79 -6.77
CA LEU A 99 16.16 26.73 -6.28
C LEU A 99 16.37 26.94 -4.78
N GLU A 100 15.54 26.28 -3.97
CA GLU A 100 15.79 26.10 -2.55
C GLU A 100 17.20 25.52 -2.37
N GLU A 101 18.06 26.24 -1.63
CA GLU A 101 19.46 25.88 -1.41
C GLU A 101 19.60 24.41 -1.02
N ILE A 102 20.33 23.61 -1.81
CA ILE A 102 20.53 22.19 -1.56
C ILE A 102 21.29 22.01 -0.23
N ILE A 103 20.61 21.50 0.81
CA ILE A 103 21.19 21.24 2.14
C ILE A 103 21.68 19.79 2.25
N CYS A 104 22.92 19.59 2.66
CA CYS A 104 23.49 18.26 2.87
C CYS A 104 22.97 17.62 4.17
N PHE A 105 22.21 16.51 4.06
CA PHE A 105 21.66 15.76 5.20
C PHE A 105 22.67 15.18 6.20
N GLU A 106 23.96 15.11 5.86
CA GLU A 106 25.00 14.55 6.75
C GLU A 106 25.75 15.63 7.54
N CYS A 107 25.75 16.89 7.08
CA CYS A 107 26.45 17.99 7.74
C CYS A 107 25.64 19.28 7.92
N ASN A 108 24.39 19.31 7.45
CA ASN A 108 23.46 20.44 7.50
C ASN A 108 24.02 21.75 6.89
N LYS A 109 24.96 21.65 5.95
CA LYS A 109 25.49 22.81 5.22
C LYS A 109 24.89 22.89 3.80
N PRO A 110 24.55 24.09 3.31
CA PRO A 110 24.09 24.28 1.95
C PRO A 110 25.21 24.04 0.92
N GLY A 111 24.86 23.81 -0.34
CA GLY A 111 25.76 23.82 -1.49
C GLY A 111 26.29 22.45 -1.96
N HIS A 112 25.86 21.33 -1.37
CA HIS A 112 26.21 19.99 -1.89
C HIS A 112 25.23 18.90 -1.44
N TYR A 113 25.13 17.84 -2.23
CA TYR A 113 24.35 16.65 -1.88
C TYR A 113 25.14 15.70 -0.97
N LYS A 114 24.43 14.77 -0.29
CA LYS A 114 25.03 13.86 0.70
C LYS A 114 26.28 13.14 0.18
N SER A 115 26.28 12.66 -1.06
CA SER A 115 27.41 11.91 -1.61
C SER A 115 28.66 12.74 -1.88
N ASP A 116 28.56 14.07 -1.98
CA ASP A 116 29.72 14.97 -2.10
C ASP A 116 30.18 15.55 -0.76
N CYS A 117 29.61 15.08 0.36
CA CYS A 117 29.92 15.59 1.68
C CYS A 117 31.40 15.39 2.07
N PRO A 118 32.17 16.47 2.34
CA PRO A 118 33.57 16.37 2.76
C PRO A 118 33.79 15.52 4.02
N ARG A 119 32.75 15.36 4.87
CA ARG A 119 32.82 14.49 6.06
C ARG A 119 32.77 12.99 5.73
N LEU A 120 32.16 12.57 4.62
CA LEU A 120 32.15 11.16 4.22
C LEU A 120 33.54 10.70 3.75
N LYS A 121 34.25 11.54 2.99
CA LYS A 121 35.63 11.27 2.55
C LYS A 121 36.59 11.04 3.74
N LYS A 122 36.37 11.72 4.88
CA LYS A 122 37.16 11.50 6.10
C LYS A 122 36.84 10.19 6.81
N LYS A 123 35.57 9.73 6.83
CA LYS A 123 35.18 8.42 7.41
C LYS A 123 35.76 7.24 6.63
N ASP A 124 35.84 7.34 5.30
CA ASP A 124 36.38 6.26 4.46
C ASP A 124 37.90 6.08 4.60
N LEU A 125 38.63 7.17 4.83
CA LEU A 125 40.07 7.14 5.13
C LEU A 125 40.37 6.41 6.46
N LEU A 126 39.53 6.60 7.49
CA LEU A 126 39.68 5.89 8.77
C LEU A 126 39.36 4.38 8.66
N LYS A 127 38.38 4.00 7.82
CA LYS A 127 38.04 2.58 7.60
C LYS A 127 39.13 1.84 6.82
N LYS A 128 39.76 2.48 5.82
CA LYS A 128 40.88 1.87 5.07
C LYS A 128 42.11 1.60 5.96
N LYS A 129 42.39 2.47 6.94
CA LYS A 129 43.49 2.27 7.90
C LYS A 129 43.32 1.03 8.80
N LYS A 130 42.09 0.67 9.17
CA LYS A 130 41.81 -0.54 9.97
C LYS A 130 41.91 -1.83 9.16
N LYS A 131 41.68 -1.79 7.84
CA LYS A 131 41.72 -2.97 6.97
C LYS A 131 43.15 -3.40 6.59
N ALA A 132 44.11 -2.47 6.61
CA ALA A 132 45.53 -2.77 6.36
C ALA A 132 46.22 -3.51 7.52
N MET A 133 45.62 -3.55 8.71
CA MET A 133 46.23 -4.13 9.92
C MET A 133 45.90 -5.61 10.15
N ILE A 134 45.05 -6.21 9.30
CA ILE A 134 44.58 -7.61 9.42
C ILE A 134 45.31 -8.56 8.46
N ALA A 135 46.13 -8.05 7.54
CA ALA A 135 46.70 -8.83 6.44
C ALA A 135 48.05 -9.54 6.75
N THR A 136 48.42 -9.72 8.02
CA THR A 136 49.73 -10.31 8.36
C THR A 136 49.68 -11.72 8.96
N TRP A 137 48.51 -12.30 9.21
CA TRP A 137 48.39 -13.57 9.96
C TRP A 137 47.33 -14.51 9.37
N ASP A 138 47.54 -14.99 8.14
CA ASP A 138 47.00 -16.29 7.73
C ASP A 138 47.74 -16.81 6.49
N ASP A 139 48.70 -17.70 6.71
CA ASP A 139 49.43 -18.43 5.67
C ASP A 139 49.63 -19.86 6.17
N SER A 140 48.84 -20.80 5.66
CA SER A 140 49.33 -22.09 5.15
C SER A 140 48.16 -22.98 4.68
N ASP A 141 48.03 -23.07 3.36
CA ASP A 141 47.26 -24.10 2.65
C ASP A 141 47.90 -25.50 2.79
N LYS A 142 47.09 -26.55 2.98
CA LYS A 142 47.24 -27.77 2.16
C LYS A 142 45.99 -28.66 2.20
N SER A 143 45.33 -28.76 1.04
CA SER A 143 44.47 -29.89 0.68
C SER A 143 45.34 -30.99 0.06
N SER A 144 45.16 -32.25 0.46
CA SER A 144 45.30 -33.44 -0.43
C SER A 144 44.85 -34.74 0.25
N SER A 145 43.78 -35.33 -0.30
CA SER A 145 43.43 -36.75 -0.48
C SER A 145 43.95 -37.87 0.44
N ASP A 146 43.00 -38.60 1.04
CA ASP A 146 42.79 -40.07 1.09
C ASP A 146 43.74 -40.91 0.22
N GLU A 147 44.20 -42.12 0.54
CA GLU A 147 44.03 -43.08 1.65
C GLU A 147 45.15 -44.16 1.49
N GLU A 148 45.24 -45.08 2.46
CA GLU A 148 45.97 -46.37 2.47
C GLU A 148 47.47 -46.36 2.87
N ASN A 149 47.99 -47.21 3.77
CA ASN A 149 47.44 -48.11 4.79
C ASN A 149 48.65 -48.62 5.63
N GLU A 150 48.37 -49.10 6.85
CA GLU A 150 49.18 -50.10 7.59
C GLU A 150 50.60 -49.72 8.05
N GLU A 151 50.72 -48.86 9.08
CA GLU A 151 51.86 -48.90 10.04
C GLU A 151 51.64 -48.02 11.31
N VAL A 152 50.59 -47.19 11.35
CA VAL A 152 50.37 -46.19 12.42
C VAL A 152 49.77 -46.77 13.73
N ALA A 153 49.32 -48.02 13.74
CA ALA A 153 48.59 -48.57 14.89
C ALA A 153 49.46 -48.85 16.14
N GLN A 154 50.79 -48.93 16.02
CA GLN A 154 51.67 -49.16 17.18
C GLN A 154 52.29 -47.89 17.78
N LEU A 155 52.28 -46.77 17.05
CA LEU A 155 52.72 -45.47 17.58
C LEU A 155 51.62 -44.75 18.38
N ALA A 156 50.34 -45.11 18.17
CA ALA A 156 49.20 -44.50 18.85
C ALA A 156 48.87 -45.11 20.23
N LEU A 157 49.49 -46.24 20.61
CA LEU A 157 49.22 -46.91 21.89
C LEU A 157 50.18 -46.49 23.02
N MET A 158 51.39 -46.00 22.70
CA MET A 158 52.34 -45.51 23.70
C MET A 158 52.11 -44.05 24.10
N ALA A 159 51.32 -43.31 23.33
CA ALA A 159 50.93 -41.92 23.62
C ALA A 159 49.62 -41.82 24.42
N LEU A 160 49.00 -42.95 24.79
CA LEU A 160 47.76 -43.01 25.58
C LEU A 160 47.98 -43.56 26.99
N GLU A 161 49.21 -43.90 27.36
CA GLU A 161 49.62 -44.06 28.76
C GLU A 161 50.34 -42.78 29.21
N GLU A 162 49.73 -41.62 28.95
CA GLU A 162 49.86 -40.55 29.95
C GLU A 162 49.06 -41.07 31.14
N GLU A 163 49.74 -41.32 32.24
CA GLU A 163 49.09 -41.44 33.54
C GLU A 163 48.19 -40.21 33.67
N GLU A 164 46.89 -40.39 33.42
CA GLU A 164 45.87 -39.51 33.95
C GLU A 164 45.99 -39.66 35.47
N GLU A 165 46.97 -38.97 36.05
CA GLU A 165 46.74 -38.31 37.32
C GLU A 165 45.52 -37.44 37.04
N GLU A 166 44.33 -38.01 37.27
CA GLU A 166 43.14 -37.25 37.58
C GLU A 166 43.56 -36.36 38.76
N GLU A 167 44.10 -35.18 38.44
CA GLU A 167 44.10 -34.02 39.30
C GLU A 167 42.61 -33.71 39.45
N ASN A 168 41.98 -34.50 40.33
CA ASN A 168 40.66 -34.28 40.84
C ASN A 168 40.82 -33.01 41.65
N ASP A 169 40.78 -31.87 40.96
CA ASP A 169 40.57 -30.56 41.53
C ASP A 169 39.21 -30.65 42.24
N GLU A 170 39.22 -31.19 43.45
CA GLU A 170 38.08 -31.22 44.35
C GLU A 170 37.72 -29.75 44.59
N VAL A 171 36.78 -29.26 43.78
CA VAL A 171 36.23 -27.92 43.89
C VAL A 171 35.77 -27.78 45.34
N SER A 172 36.48 -26.91 46.08
CA SER A 172 36.25 -26.74 47.51
C SER A 172 34.77 -26.41 47.74
N TYR A 173 34.17 -27.01 48.76
CA TYR A 173 32.76 -26.82 49.09
C TYR A 173 32.38 -25.31 49.18
N ASP A 174 33.33 -24.48 49.61
CA ASP A 174 33.18 -23.02 49.68
C ASP A 174 33.00 -22.35 48.30
N GLU A 175 33.66 -22.85 47.24
CA GLU A 175 33.50 -22.34 45.87
C GLU A 175 32.13 -22.71 45.29
N LEU A 176 31.65 -23.92 45.57
CA LEU A 176 30.30 -24.36 45.20
C LEU A 176 29.22 -23.50 45.86
N VAL A 177 29.40 -23.14 47.13
CA VAL A 177 28.46 -22.26 47.87
C VAL A 177 28.40 -20.88 47.22
N LEU A 178 29.54 -20.27 46.89
CA LEU A 178 29.59 -18.95 46.22
C LEU A 178 28.88 -18.96 44.86
N ILE A 179 29.04 -20.05 44.10
CA ILE A 179 28.37 -20.24 42.81
C ILE A 179 26.84 -20.32 43.01
N VAL A 180 26.37 -21.10 43.98
CA VAL A 180 24.94 -21.25 44.28
C VAL A 180 24.31 -19.92 44.73
N GLU A 181 25.01 -19.13 45.55
CA GLU A 181 24.55 -17.80 45.96
C GLU A 181 24.43 -16.83 44.77
N LYS A 182 25.40 -16.87 43.84
CA LYS A 182 25.37 -16.07 42.62
C LYS A 182 24.21 -16.46 41.72
N TYR A 183 23.97 -17.75 41.51
CA TYR A 183 22.81 -18.23 40.74
C TYR A 183 21.48 -17.89 41.42
N SER A 184 21.39 -18.01 42.75
CA SER A 184 20.24 -17.56 43.54
C SER A 184 19.93 -16.08 43.32
N SER A 185 20.95 -15.21 43.36
CA SER A 185 20.81 -13.78 43.08
C SER A 185 20.29 -13.53 41.65
N ILE A 186 20.83 -14.23 40.66
CA ILE A 186 20.35 -14.15 39.27
C ILE A 186 18.89 -14.59 39.18
N ILE A 187 18.52 -15.72 39.78
CA ILE A 187 17.15 -16.26 39.78
C ILE A 187 16.17 -15.26 40.39
N THR A 188 16.50 -14.65 41.53
CA THR A 188 15.62 -13.64 42.15
C THR A 188 15.46 -12.40 41.27
N SER A 189 16.54 -11.95 40.62
CA SER A 189 16.50 -10.81 39.68
C SER A 189 15.63 -11.11 38.45
N LEU A 190 15.76 -12.32 37.89
CA LEU A 190 14.97 -12.78 36.75
C LEU A 190 13.49 -12.93 37.14
N LYS A 191 13.21 -13.51 38.30
CA LYS A 191 11.84 -13.64 38.82
C LYS A 191 11.17 -12.27 38.98
N LYS A 192 11.90 -11.25 39.43
CA LYS A 192 11.41 -9.87 39.50
C LYS A 192 11.13 -9.28 38.11
N LYS A 193 12.02 -9.48 37.13
CA LYS A 193 11.80 -9.05 35.74
C LYS A 193 10.58 -9.72 35.11
N VAL A 194 10.43 -11.03 35.30
CA VAL A 194 9.26 -11.79 34.82
C VAL A 194 7.98 -11.23 35.43
N LYS A 195 7.95 -10.95 36.74
CA LYS A 195 6.78 -10.34 37.38
C LYS A 195 6.42 -8.98 36.78
N ASN A 196 7.42 -8.13 36.52
CA ASN A 196 7.19 -6.83 35.89
C ASN A 196 6.66 -6.98 34.46
N LEU A 197 7.24 -7.87 33.65
CA LEU A 197 6.80 -8.14 32.28
C LEU A 197 5.38 -8.73 32.22
N VAL A 198 4.99 -9.53 33.22
CA VAL A 198 3.61 -10.03 33.33
C VAL A 198 2.64 -8.87 33.55
N ASN A 199 2.95 -7.96 34.48
CA ASN A 199 2.12 -6.79 34.73
C ASN A 199 2.00 -5.88 33.50
N GLU A 200 3.13 -5.55 32.84
CA GLU A 200 3.12 -4.75 31.60
C GLU A 200 2.29 -5.42 30.50
N ASN A 201 2.34 -6.75 30.37
CA ASN A 201 1.52 -7.48 29.40
C ASN A 201 0.03 -7.44 29.72
N GLU A 202 -0.36 -7.47 31.00
CA GLU A 202 -1.78 -7.32 31.41
C GLU A 202 -2.30 -5.91 31.12
N GLU A 203 -1.49 -4.89 31.38
CA GLU A 203 -1.80 -3.49 31.04
C GLU A 203 -1.95 -3.31 29.52
N LEU A 204 -1.01 -3.84 28.72
CA LEU A 204 -1.08 -3.78 27.27
C LEU A 204 -2.31 -4.49 26.70
N LYS A 205 -2.72 -5.64 27.27
CA LYS A 205 -3.97 -6.33 26.90
C LYS A 205 -5.18 -5.45 27.15
N SER A 206 -5.24 -4.79 28.30
CA SER A 206 -6.34 -3.89 28.68
C SER A 206 -6.44 -2.69 27.76
N ILE A 207 -5.31 -2.06 27.42
CA ILE A 207 -5.25 -0.93 26.48
C ILE A 207 -5.65 -1.36 25.06
N ASN A 208 -5.23 -2.54 24.60
CA ASN A 208 -5.57 -3.03 23.26
C ASN A 208 -7.07 -3.31 23.12
N LEU A 209 -7.68 -3.91 24.16
CA LEU A 209 -9.13 -4.07 24.23
C LEU A 209 -9.84 -2.71 24.14
N ALA A 210 -9.45 -1.73 24.95
CA ALA A 210 -10.05 -0.40 24.93
C ALA A 210 -9.92 0.29 23.54
N LYS A 211 -8.74 0.20 22.90
CA LYS A 211 -8.54 0.74 21.54
C LYS A 211 -9.43 0.06 20.50
N LYS A 212 -9.62 -1.26 20.62
CA LYS A 212 -10.49 -2.02 19.70
C LYS A 212 -11.94 -1.57 19.82
N TYR A 213 -12.46 -1.38 21.04
CA TYR A 213 -13.83 -0.90 21.23
C TYR A 213 -14.03 0.50 20.63
N ASN A 214 -13.13 1.45 20.93
CA ASN A 214 -13.25 2.81 20.40
C ASN A 214 -13.12 2.86 18.87
N SER A 215 -12.26 2.03 18.28
CA SER A 215 -12.13 1.95 16.82
C SER A 215 -13.41 1.43 16.16
N ASN A 216 -14.05 0.43 16.76
CA ASN A 216 -15.30 -0.13 16.25
C ASN A 216 -16.46 0.86 16.41
N GLU A 217 -16.51 1.62 17.51
CA GLU A 217 -17.55 2.61 17.77
C GLU A 217 -17.52 3.73 16.71
N ILE A 218 -16.33 4.24 16.38
CA ILE A 218 -16.16 5.23 15.30
C ILE A 218 -16.56 4.65 13.93
N GLU A 219 -16.24 3.37 13.67
CA GLU A 219 -16.61 2.71 12.41
C GLU A 219 -18.13 2.52 12.30
N VAL A 220 -18.79 2.19 13.40
CA VAL A 220 -20.27 2.09 13.47
C VAL A 220 -20.92 3.44 13.22
N ASP A 221 -20.47 4.51 13.87
CA ASP A 221 -21.02 5.87 13.67
C ASP A 221 -20.89 6.35 12.20
N LEU A 222 -19.76 6.04 11.55
CA LEU A 222 -19.56 6.37 10.14
C LEU A 222 -20.52 5.60 9.23
N LEU A 223 -20.70 4.31 9.49
CA LEU A 223 -21.61 3.46 8.73
C LEU A 223 -23.07 3.87 8.93
N GLU A 224 -23.47 4.23 10.15
CA GLU A 224 -24.83 4.73 10.44
C GLU A 224 -25.14 6.01 9.66
N ASN A 225 -24.18 6.94 9.58
CA ASN A 225 -24.32 8.16 8.79
C ASN A 225 -24.46 7.88 7.29
N GLU A 226 -23.66 6.95 6.75
CA GLU A 226 -23.74 6.55 5.34
C GLU A 226 -25.09 5.89 5.03
N VAL A 227 -25.56 4.99 5.90
CA VAL A 227 -26.89 4.36 5.75
C VAL A 227 -27.99 5.42 5.78
N ALA A 228 -27.94 6.38 6.70
CA ALA A 228 -28.94 7.45 6.78
C ALA A 228 -28.96 8.33 5.51
N TYR A 229 -27.79 8.58 4.92
CA TYR A 229 -27.67 9.30 3.64
C TYR A 229 -28.30 8.50 2.49
N LEU A 230 -27.92 7.22 2.34
CA LEU A 230 -28.43 6.33 1.29
C LEU A 230 -29.95 6.11 1.41
N GLU A 231 -30.48 5.99 2.63
CA GLU A 231 -31.93 5.92 2.86
C GLU A 231 -32.66 7.17 2.40
N LYS A 232 -32.07 8.35 2.64
CA LYS A 232 -32.64 9.62 2.17
C LYS A 232 -32.64 9.71 0.65
N GLU A 233 -31.54 9.32 0.00
CA GLU A 233 -31.46 9.29 -1.45
C GLU A 233 -32.46 8.30 -2.06
N ASN A 234 -32.58 7.10 -1.47
CA ASN A 234 -33.59 6.12 -1.87
C ASN A 234 -35.03 6.62 -1.71
N ARG A 235 -35.32 7.40 -0.66
CA ARG A 235 -36.63 8.06 -0.52
C ARG A 235 -36.88 9.05 -1.65
N ASN A 236 -35.90 9.89 -1.98
CA ASN A 236 -36.02 10.83 -3.10
C ASN A 236 -36.26 10.11 -4.43
N PHE A 237 -35.48 9.07 -4.75
CA PHE A 237 -35.69 8.30 -5.98
C PHE A 237 -37.06 7.64 -6.03
N LYS A 238 -37.58 7.20 -4.88
CA LYS A 238 -38.94 6.64 -4.81
C LYS A 238 -40.01 7.68 -5.14
N GLU A 239 -39.86 8.90 -4.62
CA GLU A 239 -40.75 10.02 -4.94
C GLU A 239 -40.69 10.40 -6.44
N GLU A 240 -39.48 10.44 -7.02
CA GLU A 240 -39.29 10.70 -8.45
C GLU A 240 -39.93 9.60 -9.32
N ILE A 241 -39.76 8.33 -8.96
CA ILE A 241 -40.38 7.21 -9.66
C ILE A 241 -41.91 7.31 -9.61
N ASP A 242 -42.49 7.65 -8.46
CA ASP A 242 -43.94 7.77 -8.33
C ASP A 242 -44.49 8.97 -9.10
N ALA A 243 -43.76 10.09 -9.13
CA ALA A 243 -44.06 11.23 -9.99
C ALA A 243 -44.01 10.84 -11.47
N LEU A 244 -42.95 10.14 -11.89
CA LEU A 244 -42.78 9.69 -13.27
C LEU A 244 -43.89 8.71 -13.68
N LYS A 245 -44.24 7.73 -12.85
CA LYS A 245 -45.38 6.82 -13.08
C LYS A 245 -46.70 7.57 -13.26
N LYS A 246 -46.91 8.65 -12.50
CA LYS A 246 -48.10 9.51 -12.65
C LYS A 246 -48.09 10.27 -13.97
N THR A 247 -46.92 10.70 -14.47
CA THR A 247 -46.82 11.31 -15.81
C THR A 247 -47.03 10.29 -16.92
N PHE A 248 -46.47 9.09 -16.77
CA PHE A 248 -46.58 8.00 -17.73
C PHE A 248 -48.03 7.52 -17.88
N SER A 249 -48.77 7.35 -16.78
CA SER A 249 -50.19 6.99 -16.83
C SER A 249 -51.04 8.03 -17.57
N LYS A 250 -50.77 9.34 -17.38
CA LYS A 250 -51.41 10.39 -18.18
C LYS A 250 -51.07 10.29 -19.66
N PHE A 251 -49.79 10.08 -19.98
CA PHE A 251 -49.32 9.93 -21.35
C PHE A 251 -49.95 8.71 -22.05
N SER A 252 -50.01 7.57 -21.35
CA SER A 252 -50.66 6.34 -21.81
C SER A 252 -52.13 6.59 -22.15
N ASN A 253 -52.87 7.26 -21.25
CA ASN A 253 -54.28 7.59 -21.49
C ASN A 253 -54.47 8.53 -22.69
N SER A 254 -53.56 9.49 -22.89
CA SER A 254 -53.62 10.36 -24.08
C SER A 254 -53.27 9.62 -25.36
N SER A 255 -52.31 8.69 -25.31
CA SER A 255 -51.90 7.86 -26.45
C SER A 255 -53.05 6.97 -26.91
N GLU A 256 -53.73 6.30 -25.97
CA GLU A 256 -54.89 5.45 -26.27
C GLU A 256 -56.04 6.26 -26.90
N LYS A 257 -56.32 7.46 -26.38
CA LYS A 257 -57.32 8.36 -26.98
C LYS A 257 -56.95 8.77 -28.39
N LEU A 258 -55.66 9.05 -28.66
CA LEU A 258 -55.18 9.39 -29.99
C LEU A 258 -55.29 8.20 -30.94
N GLU A 259 -54.88 7.00 -30.52
CA GLU A 259 -55.04 5.77 -31.31
C GLU A 259 -56.51 5.50 -31.66
N ASN A 260 -57.42 5.66 -30.69
CA ASN A 260 -58.86 5.53 -30.94
C ASN A 260 -59.35 6.55 -31.99
N LEU A 261 -58.91 7.80 -31.91
CA LEU A 261 -59.30 8.85 -32.86
C LEU A 261 -58.74 8.57 -34.27
N LEU A 262 -57.49 8.12 -34.37
CA LEU A 262 -56.88 7.72 -35.64
C LEU A 262 -57.56 6.48 -36.22
N GLY A 263 -57.94 5.51 -35.39
CA GLY A 263 -58.69 4.33 -35.82
C GLY A 263 -60.10 4.64 -36.34
N MET A 264 -60.70 5.76 -35.90
CA MET A 264 -61.99 6.25 -36.42
C MET A 264 -61.87 7.09 -37.69
N GLN A 265 -60.65 7.41 -38.15
CA GLN A 265 -60.45 8.22 -39.35
C GLN A 265 -60.86 7.42 -40.58
N ARG A 266 -61.74 7.99 -41.41
CA ARG A 266 -62.08 7.41 -42.73
C ARG A 266 -60.83 7.31 -43.59
N CYS A 267 -60.66 6.19 -44.28
CA CYS A 267 -59.62 6.07 -45.30
C CYS A 267 -59.81 7.20 -46.32
N VAL A 268 -58.72 7.86 -46.73
CA VAL A 268 -58.75 8.96 -47.71
C VAL A 268 -59.39 8.52 -49.05
N PHE A 269 -59.50 7.20 -49.25
CA PHE A 269 -60.10 6.55 -50.42
C PHE A 269 -61.59 6.20 -50.26
N ASP A 270 -62.17 6.26 -49.06
CA ASP A 270 -63.59 5.97 -48.78
C ASP A 270 -64.49 7.20 -48.98
N ASN A 271 -64.23 7.98 -50.03
CA ASN A 271 -65.02 9.15 -50.37
C ASN A 271 -66.15 8.76 -51.33
N ALA A 272 -67.35 8.52 -50.79
CA ALA A 272 -68.56 8.38 -51.59
C ALA A 272 -69.42 9.66 -51.44
N GLY A 273 -69.70 10.32 -52.56
CA GLY A 273 -70.52 11.52 -52.62
C GLY A 273 -70.88 11.90 -54.06
N LEU A 274 -71.94 12.70 -54.23
CA LEU A 274 -72.36 13.23 -55.53
C LEU A 274 -71.22 14.08 -56.13
N GLY A 275 -70.64 13.61 -57.24
CA GLY A 275 -69.53 14.26 -57.94
C GLY A 275 -68.15 13.64 -57.72
N PHE A 276 -68.01 12.60 -56.88
CA PHE A 276 -66.72 11.91 -56.70
C PHE A 276 -66.39 11.05 -57.93
N LYS A 277 -65.18 11.23 -58.48
CA LYS A 277 -64.60 10.37 -59.52
C LYS A 277 -63.44 9.59 -58.92
N GLU A 278 -63.58 8.28 -58.91
CA GLU A 278 -62.57 7.34 -58.40
C GLU A 278 -61.29 7.43 -59.24
N MET A 279 -60.14 7.65 -58.59
CA MET A 279 -58.83 7.70 -59.24
C MET A 279 -58.11 6.37 -59.05
N ASN A 280 -57.98 5.59 -60.13
CA ASN A 280 -57.48 4.21 -60.13
C ASN A 280 -56.01 3.99 -59.73
N ASN A 281 -55.25 5.04 -59.36
CA ASN A 281 -53.78 4.97 -59.25
C ASN A 281 -53.20 5.39 -57.89
N VAL A 282 -53.93 5.25 -56.78
CA VAL A 282 -53.34 5.60 -55.46
C VAL A 282 -52.80 4.36 -54.76
N LYS A 283 -51.48 4.35 -54.52
CA LYS A 283 -50.77 3.30 -53.77
C LYS A 283 -51.21 3.33 -52.30
N LEU A 284 -51.82 2.24 -51.82
CA LEU A 284 -52.07 2.02 -50.40
C LEU A 284 -50.73 1.91 -49.65
N TYR A 285 -50.44 2.85 -48.76
CA TYR A 285 -49.46 2.64 -47.70
C TYR A 285 -50.20 2.06 -46.49
N GLN A 286 -50.18 0.73 -46.38
CA GLN A 286 -50.98 0.01 -45.39
C GLN A 286 -50.53 0.21 -43.94
N ASN A 287 -49.37 0.80 -43.66
CA ASN A 287 -48.91 1.02 -42.29
C ASN A 287 -48.07 2.30 -42.20
N PHE A 288 -48.64 3.37 -41.64
CA PHE A 288 -47.85 4.56 -41.28
C PHE A 288 -47.01 4.36 -40.01
N PHE A 289 -47.37 3.40 -39.16
CA PHE A 289 -46.61 3.02 -37.98
C PHE A 289 -46.61 1.50 -37.84
N ALA A 290 -45.62 0.84 -38.46
CA ALA A 290 -45.28 -0.52 -38.10
C ALA A 290 -44.58 -0.49 -36.73
N LYS A 291 -45.04 -1.34 -35.82
CA LYS A 291 -44.61 -1.43 -34.42
C LYS A 291 -43.24 -2.09 -34.28
#